data_AF-A0A182SN84-F1
#
_entry.id   AF-A0A182SN84-F1
#
_cell.length_a   1.000
_cell.length_b   1.000
_cell.length_c   1.000
_cell.angle_alpha   90.00
_cell.angle_beta   90.00
_cell.angle_gamma   90.00
#
_symmetry.space_group_name_H-M   'P 1'
#
loop_
_entity.id
_entity.type
_entity.pdbx_description
1 polymer ?
#
loop_
_entity_poly.entity_id
_entity_poly.type
_entity_poly.pdbx_seq_one_letter_code
_entity_poly.pdbx_strand_id
1 'polypeptide(L)'
;MESYQREISKLKQLSMAVMESKEQNASKNKKEQERYVALMDKLQDERKKQQEHVDKIMHRLANEKDYWFLSRSAKSAKNETITQFLQLCLFPRCTFTALDAIYCAKFVHTIHNLKTANFSTLLCYDRIFCDITYSVTSCTENEATRYGRFLCAMLETVMRWHSDEATFNKECANYPGFVTKFRVSNQYSEAIDHVNYENYRHVCHKWHYKITKAMVFCLDSKDYMQIRNSLIILMRILPHFPVLTKLSQILEKKVEKVREEEKNQRQDLFVLASSYIGQLKAKAGQMMLESDFHQVPEKTFKAAASTTTTP
;
A
#
# COMPACT_ATOMS: atom_id res chain seq x y z
N MET A 1 -14.98 8.99 9.96
CA MET A 1 -16.46 9.11 10.02
C MET A 1 -17.11 7.86 10.60
N GLU A 2 -16.77 6.66 10.12
CA GLU A 2 -17.32 5.39 10.63
C GLU A 2 -17.04 5.14 12.13
N SER A 3 -15.86 5.54 12.64
CA SER A 3 -15.53 5.37 14.07
C SER A 3 -16.47 6.18 14.99
N TYR A 4 -16.73 7.45 14.68
CA TYR A 4 -17.72 8.25 15.41
C TYR A 4 -19.10 7.61 15.37
N GLN A 5 -19.52 7.11 14.20
CA GLN A 5 -20.83 6.49 14.05
C GLN A 5 -20.95 5.18 14.83
N ARG A 6 -19.88 4.37 14.87
CA ARG A 6 -19.79 3.15 15.68
C ARG A 6 -19.87 3.47 17.17
N GLU A 7 -19.10 4.44 17.65
CA GLU A 7 -19.09 4.79 19.07
C GLU A 7 -20.41 5.44 19.50
N ILE A 8 -20.99 6.33 18.68
CA ILE A 8 -22.33 6.89 18.94
C ILE A 8 -23.39 5.79 18.98
N SER A 9 -23.35 4.81 18.08
CA SER A 9 -24.29 3.68 18.10
C SER A 9 -24.12 2.81 19.35
N LYS A 10 -22.88 2.57 19.78
CA LYS A 10 -22.59 1.85 21.04
C LYS A 10 -23.12 2.62 22.26
N LEU A 11 -22.90 3.94 22.32
CA LEU A 11 -23.42 4.78 23.39
C LEU A 11 -24.95 4.83 23.40
N LYS A 12 -25.60 4.82 22.24
CA LYS A 12 -27.06 4.68 22.13
C LYS A 12 -27.56 3.36 22.74
N GLN A 13 -26.89 2.24 22.43
CA GLN A 13 -27.24 0.94 22.99
C GLN A 13 -27.06 0.90 24.52
N LEU A 14 -25.96 1.44 25.03
CA LEU A 14 -25.72 1.54 26.48
C LEU A 14 -26.76 2.42 27.18
N SER A 15 -27.12 3.55 26.56
CA SER A 15 -28.16 4.45 27.07
C SER A 15 -29.53 3.78 27.16
N MET A 16 -29.91 2.97 26.15
CA MET A 16 -31.14 2.19 26.16
C MET A 16 -31.12 1.09 27.23
N ALA A 17 -30.00 0.36 27.37
CA ALA A 17 -29.86 -0.69 28.38
C ALA A 17 -29.99 -0.17 29.82
N VAL A 18 -29.47 1.04 30.11
CA VAL A 18 -29.63 1.68 31.43
C VAL A 18 -31.08 2.08 31.70
N MET A 19 -31.85 2.44 30.66
CA MET A 19 -33.27 2.75 30.79
C MET A 19 -34.11 1.49 31.08
N GLU A 20 -33.73 0.35 30.52
CA GLU A 20 -34.43 -0.94 30.70
C GLU A 20 -34.08 -1.65 32.04
N SER A 21 -32.94 -1.33 32.65
CA SER A 21 -32.51 -1.92 33.92
C SER A 21 -33.36 -1.43 35.10
N LYS A 22 -34.24 -2.30 35.60
CA LYS A 22 -35.07 -2.07 36.79
C LYS A 22 -34.34 -2.29 38.13
N GLU A 23 -33.08 -2.71 38.12
CA GLU A 23 -32.33 -3.12 39.31
C GLU A 23 -31.64 -1.96 40.04
N GLN A 24 -31.55 -0.77 39.42
CA GLN A 24 -30.84 0.39 39.98
C GLN A 24 -31.79 1.55 40.32
N ASN A 25 -31.41 2.33 41.33
CA ASN A 25 -32.13 3.53 41.76
C ASN A 25 -32.38 4.46 40.56
N ALA A 26 -33.65 4.77 40.26
CA ALA A 26 -34.06 5.53 39.08
C ALA A 26 -33.33 6.87 38.90
N SER A 27 -32.93 7.53 40.00
CA SER A 27 -32.12 8.76 39.95
C SER A 27 -30.71 8.53 39.41
N LYS A 28 -30.10 7.37 39.66
CA LYS A 28 -28.77 7.01 39.14
C LYS A 28 -28.85 6.70 37.65
N ASN A 29 -29.85 5.93 37.22
CA ASN A 29 -30.05 5.58 35.80
C ASN A 29 -30.28 6.81 34.95
N LYS A 30 -31.10 7.76 35.43
CA LYS A 30 -31.32 9.04 34.74
C LYS A 30 -30.02 9.82 34.55
N LYS A 31 -29.19 9.91 35.60
CA LYS A 31 -27.92 10.64 35.57
C LYS A 31 -26.90 9.99 34.63
N GLU A 32 -26.89 8.66 34.57
CA GLU A 32 -26.04 7.90 33.65
C GLU A 32 -26.52 8.02 32.20
N GLN A 33 -27.83 8.02 31.98
CA GLN A 33 -28.43 8.28 30.68
C GLN A 33 -28.06 9.68 30.16
N GLU A 34 -28.21 10.71 31.00
CA GLU A 34 -27.80 12.09 30.69
C GLU A 34 -26.31 12.16 30.32
N ARG A 35 -25.45 11.40 31.01
CA ARG A 35 -24.02 11.31 30.69
C ARG A 35 -23.78 10.72 29.30
N TYR A 36 -24.49 9.65 28.91
CA TYR A 36 -24.36 9.07 27.58
C TYR A 36 -24.84 10.02 26.48
N VAL A 37 -25.98 10.69 26.68
CA VAL A 37 -26.50 11.69 25.74
C VAL A 37 -25.49 12.84 25.58
N ALA A 38 -24.97 13.39 26.68
CA ALA A 38 -23.98 14.46 26.63
C ALA A 38 -22.68 14.03 25.91
N LEU A 39 -22.26 12.77 26.07
CA LEU A 39 -21.09 12.24 25.35
C LEU A 39 -21.37 12.09 23.85
N MET A 40 -22.57 11.61 23.49
CA MET A 40 -22.99 11.53 22.09
C MET A 40 -23.00 12.91 21.42
N ASP A 41 -23.51 13.94 22.10
CA ASP A 41 -23.54 15.31 21.58
C ASP A 41 -22.13 15.87 21.38
N LYS A 42 -21.22 15.63 22.33
CA LYS A 42 -19.80 15.99 22.20
C LYS A 42 -19.16 15.31 20.99
N LEU A 43 -19.39 14.01 20.80
CA LEU A 43 -18.85 13.27 19.64
C LEU A 43 -19.44 13.79 18.31
N GLN A 44 -20.70 14.21 18.29
CA GLN A 44 -21.30 14.81 17.10
C GLN A 44 -20.71 16.18 16.77
N ASP A 45 -20.48 17.03 17.78
CA ASP A 45 -19.83 18.33 17.62
C ASP A 45 -18.37 18.19 17.17
N GLU A 46 -17.60 17.29 17.79
CA GLU A 46 -16.23 16.98 17.39
C GLU A 46 -16.17 16.48 15.94
N ARG A 47 -17.09 15.56 15.56
CA ARG A 47 -17.21 15.07 14.19
C ARG A 47 -17.48 16.21 13.20
N LYS A 48 -18.37 17.16 13.55
CA LYS A 48 -18.68 18.31 12.70
C LYS A 48 -17.45 19.20 12.53
N LYS A 49 -16.76 19.56 13.61
CA LYS A 49 -15.52 20.34 13.58
C LYS A 49 -14.42 19.67 12.76
N GLN A 50 -14.29 18.34 12.90
CA GLN A 50 -13.32 17.56 12.13
C GLN A 50 -13.66 17.58 10.63
N GLN A 51 -14.93 17.46 10.25
CA GLN A 51 -15.35 17.55 8.86
C GLN A 51 -15.06 18.93 8.27
N GLU A 52 -15.43 20.00 8.99
CA GLU A 52 -15.13 21.37 8.58
C GLU A 52 -13.62 21.61 8.41
N HIS A 53 -12.79 21.04 9.30
CA HIS A 53 -11.34 21.11 9.16
C HIS A 53 -10.85 20.39 7.90
N VAL A 54 -11.32 19.16 7.66
CA VAL A 54 -10.95 18.38 6.47
C VAL A 54 -11.34 19.13 5.20
N ASP A 55 -12.55 19.69 5.13
CA ASP A 55 -13.03 20.44 3.96
C ASP A 55 -12.15 21.67 3.69
N LYS A 56 -11.77 22.41 4.75
CA LYS A 56 -10.84 23.55 4.65
C LYS A 56 -9.46 23.12 4.13
N ILE A 57 -8.91 22.02 4.64
CA ILE A 57 -7.61 21.52 4.19
C ILE A 57 -7.68 21.04 2.74
N MET A 58 -8.72 20.29 2.36
CA MET A 58 -8.89 19.82 0.98
C MET A 58 -9.07 20.99 0.01
N HIS A 59 -9.79 22.04 0.40
CA HIS A 59 -9.89 23.26 -0.39
C HIS A 59 -8.53 23.93 -0.58
N ARG A 60 -7.73 24.06 0.50
CA ARG A 60 -6.37 24.61 0.41
C ARG A 60 -5.49 23.76 -0.52
N LEU A 61 -5.47 22.45 -0.33
CA LEU A 61 -4.68 21.54 -1.14
C LEU A 61 -5.07 21.60 -2.63
N ALA A 62 -6.36 21.70 -2.93
CA ALA A 62 -6.85 21.84 -4.31
C ALA A 62 -6.36 23.13 -4.98
N ASN A 63 -6.20 24.22 -4.24
CA ASN A 63 -5.69 25.49 -4.75
C ASN A 63 -4.16 25.50 -4.92
N GLU A 64 -3.42 24.76 -4.07
CA GLU A 64 -1.95 24.75 -4.06
C GLU A 64 -1.34 23.68 -4.97
N LYS A 65 -2.08 22.59 -5.26
CA LYS A 65 -1.53 21.37 -5.88
C LYS A 65 -0.72 21.63 -7.16
N ASP A 66 -1.14 22.58 -7.97
CA ASP A 66 -0.55 22.81 -9.30
C ASP A 66 0.83 23.49 -9.24
N TYR A 67 1.22 23.97 -8.05
CA TYR A 67 2.51 24.61 -7.79
C TYR A 67 3.53 23.69 -7.10
N TRP A 68 3.13 22.50 -6.64
CA TRP A 68 4.04 21.61 -5.89
C TRP A 68 5.10 20.95 -6.79
N PHE A 69 4.72 20.57 -8.00
CA PHE A 69 5.59 19.85 -8.94
C PHE A 69 5.77 20.69 -10.22
N LEU A 70 6.76 21.58 -10.20
CA LEU A 70 7.04 22.46 -11.33
C LEU A 70 7.58 21.69 -12.54
N SER A 71 7.00 21.94 -13.71
CA SER A 71 7.50 21.41 -14.98
C SER A 71 8.77 22.14 -15.39
N ARG A 72 9.93 21.67 -14.94
CA ARG A 72 11.20 22.06 -15.56
C ARG A 72 11.31 21.33 -16.91
N SER A 73 11.76 22.01 -17.95
CA SER A 73 11.64 21.61 -19.37
C SER A 73 12.36 20.32 -19.81
N ALA A 74 12.88 19.50 -18.88
CA ALA A 74 13.58 18.26 -19.18
C ALA A 74 12.87 17.04 -18.57
N LYS A 75 12.77 15.95 -19.35
CA LYS A 75 12.33 14.61 -18.88
C LYS A 75 13.12 14.10 -17.66
N SER A 76 14.39 14.52 -17.53
CA SER A 76 15.23 14.26 -16.36
C SER A 76 14.67 14.87 -15.07
N ALA A 77 14.07 16.06 -15.16
CA ALA A 77 13.61 16.81 -14.00
C ALA A 77 12.43 16.16 -13.27
N LYS A 78 11.57 15.39 -13.96
CA LYS A 78 10.45 14.69 -13.30
C LYS A 78 10.93 13.50 -12.47
N ASN A 79 11.87 12.70 -13.01
CA ASN A 79 12.51 11.62 -12.26
C ASN A 79 13.23 12.17 -11.02
N GLU A 80 13.93 13.28 -11.20
CA GLU A 80 14.63 13.97 -10.11
C GLU A 80 13.64 14.50 -9.06
N THR A 81 12.53 15.14 -9.48
CA THR A 81 11.53 15.69 -8.56
C THR A 81 10.86 14.59 -7.73
N ILE A 82 10.49 13.46 -8.33
CA ILE A 82 9.94 12.32 -7.57
C ILE A 82 10.99 11.75 -6.62
N THR A 83 12.25 11.67 -7.04
CA THR A 83 13.34 11.22 -6.18
C THR A 83 13.53 12.16 -4.98
N GLN A 84 13.53 13.47 -5.20
CA GLN A 84 13.62 14.48 -4.15
C GLN A 84 12.41 14.42 -3.21
N PHE A 85 11.20 14.28 -3.74
CA PHE A 85 9.98 14.11 -2.92
C PHE A 85 10.07 12.86 -2.02
N LEU A 86 10.55 11.75 -2.56
CA LEU A 86 10.74 10.51 -1.80
C LEU A 86 11.79 10.70 -0.71
N GLN A 87 12.96 11.25 -1.05
CA GLN A 87 14.10 11.40 -0.14
C GLN A 87 13.90 12.46 0.93
N LEU A 88 13.31 13.62 0.58
CA LEU A 88 13.21 14.77 1.48
C LEU A 88 11.87 14.80 2.24
N CYS A 89 10.83 14.14 1.75
CA CYS A 89 9.49 14.22 2.35
C CYS A 89 8.99 12.86 2.84
N LEU A 90 8.94 11.84 1.98
CA LEU A 90 8.26 10.58 2.32
C LEU A 90 9.09 9.68 3.23
N PHE A 91 10.33 9.35 2.85
CA PHE A 91 11.15 8.39 3.58
C PHE A 91 11.53 8.83 5.00
N PRO A 92 11.93 10.09 5.25
CA PRO A 92 12.23 10.54 6.61
C PRO A 92 11.01 10.46 7.53
N ARG A 93 9.81 10.60 6.97
CA ARG A 93 8.56 10.65 7.74
C ARG A 93 7.93 9.27 7.93
N CYS A 94 7.96 8.40 6.93
CA CYS A 94 7.29 7.10 7.01
C CYS A 94 7.96 6.13 8.01
N THR A 95 9.20 6.39 8.41
CA THR A 95 9.92 5.65 9.46
C THR A 95 9.83 6.32 10.84
N PHE A 96 9.26 7.53 10.95
CA PHE A 96 9.29 8.33 12.17
C PHE A 96 8.30 7.86 13.24
N THR A 97 7.02 7.71 12.89
CA THR A 97 6.00 7.14 13.79
C THR A 97 5.06 6.20 13.03
N ALA A 98 4.29 5.41 13.79
CA ALA A 98 3.28 4.52 13.22
C ALA A 98 2.18 5.29 12.45
N LEU A 99 1.79 6.47 12.95
CA LEU A 99 0.77 7.30 12.33
C LEU A 99 1.32 7.99 11.08
N ASP A 100 2.58 8.44 11.13
CA ASP A 100 3.24 9.04 9.98
C ASP A 100 3.41 8.06 8.82
N ALA A 101 3.67 6.78 9.09
CA ALA A 101 3.71 5.74 8.05
C ALA A 101 2.38 5.68 7.25
N ILE A 102 1.25 5.68 7.95
CA ILE A 102 -0.08 5.66 7.31
C ILE A 102 -0.39 7.00 6.66
N TYR A 103 -0.05 8.11 7.32
CA TYR A 103 -0.21 9.46 6.77
C TYR A 103 0.52 9.58 5.43
N CYS A 104 1.78 9.15 5.33
CA CYS A 104 2.56 9.21 4.09
C CYS A 104 1.86 8.47 2.95
N ALA A 105 1.35 7.25 3.19
CA ALA A 105 0.64 6.49 2.17
C ALA A 105 -0.68 7.19 1.76
N LYS A 106 -1.47 7.66 2.73
CA LYS A 106 -2.73 8.38 2.46
C LYS A 106 -2.48 9.72 1.77
N PHE A 107 -1.37 10.40 2.06
CA PHE A 107 -1.00 11.66 1.44
C PHE A 107 -0.59 11.45 -0.03
N VAL A 108 0.17 10.40 -0.34
CA VAL A 108 0.46 10.02 -1.75
C VAL A 108 -0.84 9.75 -2.52
N HIS A 109 -1.76 9.00 -1.92
CA HIS A 109 -3.08 8.77 -2.50
C HIS A 109 -3.89 10.07 -2.64
N THR A 110 -3.78 11.01 -1.70
CA THR A 110 -4.44 12.32 -1.75
C THR A 110 -3.90 13.17 -2.90
N ILE A 111 -2.58 13.25 -3.08
CA ILE A 111 -1.96 13.96 -4.22
C ILE A 111 -2.45 13.36 -5.55
N HIS A 112 -2.51 12.03 -5.63
CA HIS A 112 -3.09 11.35 -6.79
C HIS A 112 -4.55 11.76 -7.02
N ASN A 113 -5.39 11.71 -5.98
CA ASN A 113 -6.82 12.05 -6.05
C ASN A 113 -7.10 13.52 -6.41
N LEU A 114 -6.20 14.42 -6.03
CA LEU A 114 -6.25 15.83 -6.40
C LEU A 114 -5.91 16.08 -7.87
N LYS A 115 -5.49 15.04 -8.63
CA LYS A 115 -5.02 15.18 -10.02
C LYS A 115 -3.91 16.23 -10.12
N THR A 116 -2.98 16.18 -9.18
CA THR A 116 -1.85 17.12 -9.10
C THR A 116 -1.04 17.10 -10.39
N ALA A 117 -0.85 18.27 -11.00
CA ALA A 117 -0.05 18.40 -12.21
C ALA A 117 1.39 17.91 -11.99
N ASN A 118 1.97 17.27 -13.02
CA ASN A 118 3.36 16.76 -13.03
C ASN A 118 3.75 15.71 -11.99
N PHE A 119 2.86 15.33 -11.07
CA PHE A 119 3.08 14.22 -10.17
C PHE A 119 2.79 12.89 -10.87
N SER A 120 3.83 12.10 -11.17
CA SER A 120 3.66 10.75 -11.71
C SER A 120 3.45 9.77 -10.56
N THR A 121 2.19 9.41 -10.31
CA THR A 121 1.82 8.39 -9.33
C THR A 121 2.49 7.06 -9.64
N LEU A 122 2.45 6.60 -10.89
CA LEU A 122 3.10 5.35 -11.29
C LEU A 122 4.60 5.34 -10.98
N LEU A 123 5.32 6.41 -11.31
CA LEU A 123 6.75 6.51 -11.05
C LEU A 123 7.05 6.55 -9.54
N CYS A 124 6.22 7.25 -8.75
CA CYS A 124 6.35 7.29 -7.30
C CYS A 124 6.25 5.88 -6.70
N TYR A 125 5.20 5.13 -7.05
CA TYR A 125 5.03 3.74 -6.61
C TYR A 125 6.16 2.84 -7.14
N ASP A 126 6.61 3.07 -8.38
CA ASP A 126 7.71 2.30 -8.98
C ASP A 126 9.00 2.40 -8.20
N ARG A 127 9.40 3.61 -7.81
CA ARG A 127 10.61 3.83 -6.99
C ARG A 127 10.46 3.25 -5.59
N ILE A 128 9.29 3.37 -4.98
CA ILE A 128 9.02 2.81 -3.65
C ILE A 128 9.17 1.28 -3.67
N PHE A 129 8.62 0.58 -4.68
CA PHE A 129 8.63 -0.88 -4.70
C PHE A 129 9.85 -1.51 -5.37
N CYS A 130 10.53 -0.80 -6.28
CA CYS A 130 11.72 -1.33 -6.94
C CYS A 130 12.98 -1.23 -6.09
N ASP A 131 13.08 -0.23 -5.20
CA ASP A 131 14.31 0.12 -4.48
C ASP A 131 14.22 -0.19 -2.96
N ILE A 132 13.37 -1.14 -2.56
CA ILE A 132 13.09 -1.48 -1.15
C ILE A 132 14.34 -1.93 -0.38
N THR A 133 15.28 -2.62 -1.04
CA THR A 133 16.46 -3.20 -0.39
C THR A 133 17.22 -2.18 0.44
N TYR A 134 17.45 -0.96 -0.08
CA TYR A 134 18.18 0.07 0.63
C TYR A 134 17.47 0.49 1.92
N SER A 135 16.14 0.67 1.87
CA SER A 135 15.34 1.00 3.05
C SER A 135 15.36 -0.12 4.09
N VAL A 136 15.29 -1.39 3.67
CA VAL A 136 15.36 -2.53 4.59
C VAL A 136 16.69 -2.58 5.32
N THR A 137 17.80 -2.36 4.59
CA THR A 137 19.15 -2.41 5.13
C THR A 137 19.48 -1.21 6.02
N SER A 138 18.91 -0.02 5.77
CA SER A 138 19.20 1.18 6.55
C SER A 138 18.32 1.37 7.79
N CYS A 139 17.17 0.69 7.88
CA CYS A 139 16.26 0.82 9.01
C CYS A 139 16.75 0.09 10.26
N THR A 140 16.47 0.66 11.42
CA THR A 140 16.35 -0.09 12.67
C THR A 140 15.10 -0.98 12.67
N GLU A 141 14.99 -1.90 13.63
CA GLU A 141 13.82 -2.79 13.76
C GLU A 141 12.48 -2.03 13.86
N ASN A 142 12.46 -0.95 14.65
CA ASN A 142 11.26 -0.13 14.84
C ASN A 142 10.90 0.64 13.57
N GLU A 143 11.90 1.12 12.84
CA GLU A 143 11.70 1.78 11.56
C GLU A 143 11.21 0.81 10.50
N ALA A 144 11.75 -0.42 10.45
CA ALA A 144 11.28 -1.48 9.55
C ALA A 144 9.82 -1.84 9.83
N THR A 145 9.40 -1.85 11.09
CA THR A 145 7.99 -2.05 11.47
C THR A 145 7.08 -0.94 10.91
N ARG A 146 7.50 0.32 11.00
CA ARG A 146 6.74 1.48 10.50
C ARG A 146 6.75 1.52 8.97
N TYR A 147 7.90 1.26 8.37
CA TYR A 147 8.06 1.16 6.92
C TYR A 147 7.19 0.03 6.34
N GLY A 148 7.12 -1.12 6.99
CA GLY A 148 6.21 -2.22 6.61
C GLY A 148 4.74 -1.80 6.65
N ARG A 149 4.33 -0.97 7.62
CA ARG A 149 2.96 -0.40 7.65
C ARG A 149 2.71 0.56 6.48
N PHE A 150 3.69 1.42 6.17
CA PHE A 150 3.63 2.30 5.00
C PHE A 150 3.48 1.49 3.71
N LEU A 151 4.34 0.49 3.49
CA LEU A 151 4.26 -0.39 2.32
C LEU A 151 2.92 -1.13 2.23
N CYS A 152 2.40 -1.60 3.36
CA CYS A 152 1.10 -2.28 3.39
C CYS A 152 -0.04 -1.36 2.93
N ALA A 153 -0.09 -0.11 3.42
CA ALA A 153 -1.09 0.86 3.00
C ALA A 153 -0.93 1.30 1.52
N MET A 154 0.30 1.34 1.01
CA MET A 154 0.56 1.57 -0.41
C MET A 154 0.06 0.40 -1.26
N LEU A 155 0.37 -0.85 -0.86
CA LEU A 155 -0.09 -2.06 -1.53
C LEU A 155 -1.62 -2.22 -1.49
N GLU A 156 -2.28 -1.81 -0.41
CA GLU A 156 -3.75 -1.75 -0.33
C GLU A 156 -4.34 -0.94 -1.49
N THR A 157 -3.76 0.23 -1.76
CA THR A 157 -4.20 1.11 -2.86
C THR A 157 -3.92 0.48 -4.23
N VAL A 158 -2.75 -0.13 -4.39
CA VAL A 158 -2.38 -0.85 -5.63
C VAL A 158 -3.36 -1.99 -5.91
N MET A 159 -3.62 -2.81 -4.91
CA MET A 159 -4.50 -3.98 -5.06
C MET A 159 -5.96 -3.58 -5.25
N ARG A 160 -6.40 -2.42 -4.72
CA ARG A 160 -7.72 -1.84 -5.03
C ARG A 160 -7.85 -1.43 -6.49
N TRP A 161 -6.83 -0.81 -7.07
CA TRP A 161 -6.86 -0.46 -8.50
C TRP A 161 -6.67 -1.69 -9.39
N HIS A 162 -6.08 -2.77 -8.87
CA HIS A 162 -5.91 -4.05 -9.56
C HIS A 162 -7.16 -4.95 -9.47
N SER A 163 -8.03 -4.77 -8.47
CA SER A 163 -9.13 -5.71 -8.22
C SER A 163 -10.19 -5.71 -9.33
N ASP A 164 -10.46 -4.56 -9.92
CA ASP A 164 -11.45 -4.43 -10.97
C ASP A 164 -11.17 -3.23 -11.89
N GLU A 165 -11.50 -3.42 -13.17
CA GLU A 165 -11.27 -2.43 -14.22
C GLU A 165 -12.11 -1.16 -14.03
N ALA A 166 -13.31 -1.28 -13.43
CA ALA A 166 -14.19 -0.14 -13.21
C ALA A 166 -13.60 0.85 -12.19
N THR A 167 -13.06 0.33 -11.08
CA THR A 167 -12.33 1.10 -10.07
C THR A 167 -11.09 1.74 -10.69
N PHE A 168 -10.31 1.00 -11.48
CA PHE A 168 -9.16 1.57 -12.20
C PHE A 168 -9.56 2.71 -13.14
N ASN A 169 -10.61 2.55 -13.94
CA ASN A 169 -11.04 3.56 -14.89
C ASN A 169 -11.57 4.82 -14.18
N LYS A 170 -12.25 4.64 -13.05
CA LYS A 170 -12.77 5.73 -12.22
C LYS A 170 -11.67 6.51 -11.51
N GLU A 171 -10.70 5.81 -10.94
CA GLU A 171 -9.70 6.39 -10.03
C GLU A 171 -8.37 6.71 -10.72
N CYS A 172 -8.01 6.05 -11.83
CA CYS A 172 -6.66 6.13 -12.41
C CYS A 172 -6.60 6.53 -13.89
N ALA A 173 -7.43 5.94 -14.75
CA ALA A 173 -7.21 5.97 -16.21
C ALA A 173 -7.05 7.38 -16.79
N ASN A 174 -7.82 8.35 -16.31
CA ASN A 174 -7.79 9.74 -16.79
C ASN A 174 -6.97 10.68 -15.90
N TYR A 175 -6.14 10.15 -14.99
CA TYR A 175 -5.42 10.95 -14.01
C TYR A 175 -4.00 11.27 -14.52
N PRO A 176 -3.46 12.48 -14.27
CA PRO A 176 -2.13 12.87 -14.73
C PRO A 176 -1.01 11.92 -14.28
N GLY A 177 -1.20 11.24 -13.15
CA GLY A 177 -0.25 10.29 -12.58
C GLY A 177 -0.06 8.99 -13.37
N PHE A 178 -0.94 8.73 -14.36
CA PHE A 178 -0.97 7.50 -15.16
C PHE A 178 -0.67 7.74 -16.66
N VAL A 179 -0.12 8.91 -17.02
CA VAL A 179 0.30 9.23 -18.40
C VAL A 179 1.69 8.62 -18.68
N THR A 180 1.83 7.84 -19.76
CA THR A 180 3.08 7.12 -20.09
C THR A 180 4.11 7.94 -20.88
N LYS A 181 3.66 8.90 -21.69
CA LYS A 181 4.50 9.78 -22.48
C LYS A 181 4.09 11.24 -22.28
N PHE A 182 4.98 12.03 -21.70
CA PHE A 182 4.85 13.48 -21.71
C PHE A 182 5.54 14.02 -22.96
N ARG A 183 4.79 14.63 -23.88
CA ARG A 183 5.35 15.24 -25.10
C ARG A 183 6.25 16.43 -24.72
N VAL A 184 7.35 16.57 -25.43
CA VAL A 184 8.28 17.72 -25.36
C VAL A 184 8.00 18.71 -26.52
N SER A 185 6.94 18.53 -27.33
CA SER A 185 6.61 19.48 -28.40
C SER A 185 5.11 19.61 -28.70
N ASN A 186 4.77 20.80 -29.20
CA ASN A 186 3.44 21.36 -29.50
C ASN A 186 2.70 20.72 -30.70
N GLN A 187 2.90 19.44 -30.99
CA GLN A 187 2.15 18.75 -32.05
C GLN A 187 0.94 18.01 -31.47
N TYR A 188 -0.25 18.52 -31.80
CA TYR A 188 -1.54 17.90 -31.53
C TYR A 188 -1.65 16.56 -32.25
N SER A 189 -1.61 15.46 -31.51
CA SER A 189 -2.31 14.22 -31.90
C SER A 189 -3.14 13.79 -30.70
N GLU A 190 -4.42 13.53 -30.94
CA GLU A 190 -5.51 13.45 -29.95
C GLU A 190 -5.44 12.24 -28.99
N ALA A 191 -4.47 11.34 -29.13
CA ALA A 191 -4.31 10.20 -28.24
C ALA A 191 -3.34 10.54 -27.10
N ILE A 192 -3.88 10.85 -25.92
CA ILE A 192 -3.10 10.84 -24.67
C ILE A 192 -2.87 9.37 -24.32
N ASP A 193 -1.63 8.88 -24.44
CA ASP A 193 -1.23 7.49 -24.11
C ASP A 193 -1.30 7.27 -22.57
N HIS A 194 -2.50 7.17 -22.01
CA HIS A 194 -2.71 6.74 -20.64
C HIS A 194 -2.39 5.24 -20.48
N VAL A 195 -1.92 4.84 -19.31
CA VAL A 195 -1.80 3.42 -18.96
C VAL A 195 -3.20 2.82 -18.94
N ASN A 196 -3.46 1.84 -19.81
CA ASN A 196 -4.67 1.04 -19.74
C ASN A 196 -4.60 0.02 -18.59
N TYR A 197 -5.75 -0.57 -18.26
CA TYR A 197 -5.87 -1.48 -17.12
C TYR A 197 -4.90 -2.67 -17.20
N GLU A 198 -4.74 -3.29 -18.36
CA GLU A 198 -3.85 -4.45 -18.49
C GLU A 198 -2.37 -4.08 -18.31
N ASN A 199 -1.93 -2.96 -18.87
CA ASN A 199 -0.58 -2.45 -18.63
C ASN A 199 -0.35 -2.14 -17.15
N TYR A 200 -1.38 -1.65 -16.45
CA TYR A 200 -1.30 -1.48 -15.00
C TYR A 200 -1.14 -2.81 -14.25
N ARG A 201 -1.86 -3.86 -14.66
CA ARG A 201 -1.69 -5.22 -14.11
C ARG A 201 -0.26 -5.76 -14.31
N HIS A 202 0.34 -5.55 -15.48
CA HIS A 202 1.75 -5.87 -15.72
C HIS A 202 2.70 -5.11 -14.79
N VAL A 203 2.43 -3.82 -14.54
CA VAL A 203 3.21 -3.00 -13.61
C VAL A 203 3.08 -3.50 -12.17
N CYS A 204 1.87 -3.87 -11.73
CA CYS A 204 1.65 -4.48 -10.42
C CYS A 204 2.44 -5.80 -10.29
N HIS A 205 2.43 -6.64 -11.32
CA HIS A 205 3.18 -7.89 -11.35
C HIS A 205 4.68 -7.63 -11.17
N LYS A 206 5.21 -6.64 -11.89
CA LYS A 206 6.60 -6.18 -11.75
C LYS A 206 6.91 -5.77 -10.30
N TRP A 207 6.03 -5.00 -9.64
CA TRP A 207 6.24 -4.58 -8.26
C TRP A 207 6.25 -5.75 -7.28
N HIS A 208 5.31 -6.69 -7.40
CA HIS A 208 5.33 -7.92 -6.59
C HIS A 208 6.63 -8.72 -6.78
N TYR A 209 7.10 -8.84 -8.03
CA TYR A 209 8.36 -9.51 -8.32
C TYR A 209 9.56 -8.77 -7.70
N LYS A 210 9.60 -7.44 -7.79
CA LYS A 210 10.67 -6.61 -7.24
C LYS A 210 10.74 -6.66 -5.71
N ILE A 211 9.59 -6.58 -5.04
CA ILE A 211 9.49 -6.78 -3.58
C ILE A 211 10.05 -8.16 -3.21
N THR A 212 9.63 -9.22 -3.92
CA THR A 212 10.11 -10.58 -3.68
C THR A 212 11.62 -10.67 -3.82
N LYS A 213 12.18 -10.13 -4.90
CA LYS A 213 13.63 -10.13 -5.14
C LYS A 213 14.40 -9.39 -4.02
N ALA A 214 13.89 -8.24 -3.59
CA ALA A 214 14.49 -7.46 -2.51
C ALA A 214 14.50 -8.23 -1.18
N MET A 215 13.37 -8.84 -0.81
CA MET A 215 13.25 -9.64 0.42
C MET A 215 14.16 -10.87 0.38
N VAL A 216 14.21 -11.58 -0.75
CA VAL A 216 15.12 -12.74 -0.91
C VAL A 216 16.58 -12.32 -0.75
N PHE A 217 16.98 -11.20 -1.34
CA PHE A 217 18.34 -10.68 -1.19
C PHE A 217 18.69 -10.40 0.27
N CYS A 218 17.82 -9.71 1.01
CA CYS A 218 18.06 -9.38 2.41
C CYS A 218 18.01 -10.63 3.32
N LEU A 219 17.16 -11.62 3.03
CA LEU A 219 17.12 -12.89 3.75
C LEU A 219 18.38 -13.75 3.51
N ASP A 220 19.01 -13.66 2.33
CA ASP A 220 20.26 -14.36 2.01
C ASP A 220 21.52 -13.62 2.55
N SER A 221 21.38 -12.41 3.08
CA SER A 221 22.51 -11.51 3.40
C SER A 221 23.41 -11.96 4.57
N LYS A 222 23.01 -12.98 5.34
CA LYS A 222 23.61 -13.44 6.63
C LYS A 222 23.68 -12.38 7.74
N ASP A 223 23.43 -11.12 7.40
CA ASP A 223 23.37 -9.98 8.30
C ASP A 223 22.09 -10.05 9.15
N TYR A 224 22.28 -9.95 10.46
CA TYR A 224 21.20 -10.08 11.43
C TYR A 224 20.09 -9.05 11.18
N MET A 225 20.46 -7.78 10.98
CA MET A 225 19.49 -6.69 10.87
C MET A 225 18.69 -6.80 9.58
N GLN A 226 19.34 -7.12 8.46
CA GLN A 226 18.67 -7.32 7.18
C GLN A 226 17.68 -8.48 7.21
N ILE A 227 18.06 -9.63 7.81
CA ILE A 227 17.16 -10.78 7.95
C ILE A 227 15.97 -10.40 8.83
N ARG A 228 16.23 -9.82 10.00
CA ARG A 228 15.19 -9.43 10.96
C ARG A 228 14.20 -8.44 10.36
N ASN A 229 14.70 -7.37 9.75
CA ASN A 229 13.88 -6.34 9.12
C ASN A 229 13.04 -6.90 7.97
N SER A 230 13.61 -7.81 7.17
CA SER A 230 12.87 -8.48 6.09
C SER A 230 11.69 -9.29 6.62
N LEU A 231 11.90 -10.09 7.66
CA LEU A 231 10.83 -10.88 8.30
C LEU A 231 9.74 -9.97 8.88
N ILE A 232 10.13 -8.88 9.54
CA ILE A 232 9.18 -7.88 10.08
C ILE A 232 8.35 -7.25 8.97
N ILE A 233 8.99 -6.78 7.90
CA ILE A 233 8.30 -6.13 6.78
C ILE A 233 7.37 -7.13 6.10
N LEU A 234 7.84 -8.36 5.83
CA LEU A 234 7.05 -9.44 5.25
C LEU A 234 5.76 -9.74 6.05
N MET A 235 5.87 -9.83 7.38
CA MET A 235 4.68 -9.99 8.23
C MET A 235 3.72 -8.79 8.13
N ARG A 236 4.25 -7.56 8.02
CA ARG A 236 3.41 -6.34 7.96
C ARG A 236 2.68 -6.19 6.63
N ILE A 237 3.31 -6.56 5.53
CA ILE A 237 2.71 -6.46 4.19
C ILE A 237 1.87 -7.69 3.82
N LEU A 238 1.84 -8.71 4.69
CA LEU A 238 1.13 -9.96 4.47
C LEU A 238 -0.31 -9.81 3.95
N PRO A 239 -1.12 -8.83 4.41
CA PRO A 239 -2.50 -8.64 3.92
C PRO A 239 -2.60 -8.45 2.40
N HIS A 240 -1.61 -7.82 1.76
CA HIS A 240 -1.63 -7.50 0.32
C HIS A 240 -0.45 -8.11 -0.45
N PHE A 241 0.44 -8.85 0.20
CA PHE A 241 1.62 -9.47 -0.42
C PHE A 241 2.06 -10.73 0.33
N PRO A 242 2.57 -11.79 -0.32
CA PRO A 242 2.49 -12.05 -1.76
C PRO A 242 1.05 -12.45 -2.13
N VAL A 243 0.65 -12.14 -3.37
CA VAL A 243 -0.65 -12.58 -3.94
C VAL A 243 -0.47 -13.70 -4.96
N LEU A 244 0.71 -13.80 -5.56
CA LEU A 244 1.04 -14.82 -6.56
C LEU A 244 1.58 -16.08 -5.89
N THR A 245 0.99 -17.23 -6.21
CA THR A 245 1.40 -18.54 -5.66
C THR A 245 2.89 -18.82 -5.87
N LYS A 246 3.42 -18.52 -7.06
CA LYS A 246 4.83 -18.71 -7.39
C LYS A 246 5.78 -17.87 -6.52
N LEU A 247 5.42 -16.61 -6.26
CA LEU A 247 6.24 -15.73 -5.40
C LEU A 247 6.15 -16.14 -3.94
N SER A 248 4.97 -16.57 -3.49
CA SER A 248 4.77 -17.14 -2.16
C SER A 248 5.67 -18.36 -1.93
N GLN A 249 5.70 -19.31 -2.87
CA GLN A 249 6.56 -20.50 -2.77
C GLN A 249 8.05 -20.14 -2.72
N ILE A 250 8.48 -19.11 -3.45
CA ILE A 250 9.87 -18.62 -3.40
C ILE A 250 10.19 -18.08 -2.00
N LEU A 251 9.30 -17.25 -1.45
CA LEU A 251 9.47 -16.69 -0.11
C LEU A 251 9.42 -17.77 0.97
N GLU A 252 8.49 -18.72 0.88
CA GLU A 252 8.38 -19.84 1.80
C GLU A 252 9.69 -20.63 1.85
N LYS A 253 10.23 -21.05 0.69
CA LYS A 253 11.51 -21.77 0.61
C LYS A 253 12.67 -20.98 1.23
N LYS A 254 12.69 -19.66 1.02
CA LYS A 254 13.76 -18.80 1.53
C LYS A 254 13.66 -18.58 3.03
N VAL A 255 12.45 -18.37 3.56
CA VAL A 255 12.24 -18.22 5.00
C VAL A 255 12.40 -19.56 5.74
N GLU A 256 12.03 -20.68 5.12
CA GLU A 256 12.30 -22.03 5.64
C GLU A 256 13.80 -22.25 5.81
N LYS A 257 14.60 -21.87 4.81
CA LYS A 257 16.06 -21.93 4.90
C LYS A 257 16.59 -21.09 6.07
N VAL A 258 16.13 -19.84 6.21
CA VAL A 258 16.51 -18.97 7.35
C VAL A 258 16.09 -19.60 8.68
N ARG A 259 14.90 -20.20 8.76
CA ARG A 259 14.43 -20.89 9.97
C ARG A 259 15.40 -22.01 10.37
N GLU A 260 15.79 -22.87 9.45
CA GLU A 260 16.68 -23.99 9.78
C GLU A 260 18.11 -23.54 10.11
N GLU A 261 18.64 -22.56 9.39
CA GLU A 261 19.99 -22.02 9.64
C GLU A 261 20.09 -21.31 10.99
N GLU A 262 19.05 -20.57 11.40
CA GLU A 262 19.06 -19.76 12.62
C GLU A 262 18.60 -20.53 13.87
N LYS A 263 18.06 -21.75 13.72
CA LYS A 263 17.48 -22.59 14.79
C LYS A 263 18.33 -22.70 16.05
N ASN A 264 19.65 -22.86 15.88
CA ASN A 264 20.61 -23.02 16.97
C ASN A 264 21.55 -21.81 17.15
N GLN A 265 21.33 -20.73 16.40
CA GLN A 265 22.20 -19.54 16.41
C GLN A 265 21.48 -18.32 16.98
N ARG A 266 20.32 -17.97 16.40
CA ARG A 266 19.59 -16.74 16.70
C ARG A 266 18.11 -17.06 16.86
N GLN A 267 17.75 -17.42 18.09
CA GLN A 267 16.42 -17.95 18.41
C GLN A 267 15.28 -16.96 18.10
N ASP A 268 15.54 -15.66 18.18
CA ASP A 268 14.59 -14.62 17.81
C ASP A 268 14.26 -14.65 16.31
N LEU A 269 15.25 -14.84 15.43
CA LEU A 269 15.05 -14.98 13.99
C LEU A 269 14.32 -16.28 13.66
N PHE A 270 14.66 -17.37 14.35
CA PHE A 270 13.94 -18.64 14.23
C PHE A 270 12.44 -18.49 14.51
N VAL A 271 12.08 -17.79 15.61
CA VAL A 271 10.69 -17.54 15.98
C VAL A 271 9.98 -16.67 14.93
N LEU A 272 10.63 -15.60 14.46
CA LEU A 272 10.07 -14.73 13.42
C LEU A 272 9.83 -15.48 12.10
N ALA A 273 10.80 -16.26 11.65
CA ALA A 273 10.70 -17.08 10.43
C ALA A 273 9.57 -18.11 10.56
N SER A 274 9.49 -18.81 11.70
CA SER A 274 8.44 -19.78 11.99
C SER A 274 7.04 -19.13 11.97
N SER A 275 6.90 -17.97 12.60
CA SER A 275 5.65 -17.20 12.61
C SER A 275 5.22 -16.79 11.21
N TYR A 276 6.15 -16.26 10.40
CA TYR A 276 5.85 -15.86 9.04
C TYR A 276 5.40 -17.04 8.17
N ILE A 277 6.08 -18.19 8.24
CA ILE A 277 5.71 -19.40 7.49
C ILE A 277 4.28 -19.85 7.86
N GLY A 278 3.95 -19.88 9.15
CA GLY A 278 2.60 -20.23 9.61
C GLY A 278 1.52 -19.30 9.03
N GLN A 279 1.77 -17.99 9.09
CA GLN A 279 0.82 -17.00 8.55
C GLN A 279 0.74 -17.04 7.01
N LEU A 280 1.85 -17.29 6.32
CA LEU A 280 1.89 -17.42 4.86
C LEU A 280 1.06 -18.61 4.38
N LYS A 281 1.18 -19.77 5.05
CA LYS A 281 0.39 -20.97 4.78
C LYS A 281 -1.11 -20.74 5.01
N ALA A 282 -1.46 -20.03 6.09
CA ALA A 282 -2.86 -19.66 6.35
C ALA A 282 -3.47 -18.80 5.23
N LYS A 283 -2.64 -18.03 4.51
CA LYS A 283 -3.06 -17.20 3.37
C LYS A 283 -3.04 -17.93 2.02
N ALA A 284 -2.52 -19.16 1.94
CA ALA A 284 -2.32 -19.87 0.66
C ALA A 284 -3.59 -19.98 -0.19
N GLY A 285 -4.75 -20.17 0.42
CA GLY A 285 -6.05 -20.27 -0.28
C GLY A 285 -6.54 -18.97 -0.94
N GLN A 286 -5.93 -17.82 -0.62
CA GLN A 286 -6.27 -16.51 -1.22
C GLN A 286 -5.29 -16.12 -2.34
N MET A 287 -4.33 -16.98 -2.67
CA MET A 287 -3.34 -16.71 -3.69
C MET A 287 -3.88 -17.02 -5.09
N MET A 288 -3.36 -16.30 -6.07
CA MET A 288 -3.82 -16.32 -7.45
C MET A 288 -2.69 -16.76 -8.39
N LEU A 289 -3.08 -17.31 -9.54
CA LEU A 289 -2.14 -17.69 -10.60
C LEU A 289 -1.65 -16.46 -11.36
N GLU A 290 -0.52 -16.60 -12.03
CA GLU A 290 0.05 -15.51 -12.83
C GLU A 290 -0.87 -15.10 -13.99
N SER A 291 -1.54 -16.07 -14.63
CA SER A 291 -2.54 -15.86 -15.68
C SER A 291 -3.76 -15.06 -15.21
N ASP A 292 -4.15 -15.23 -13.94
CA ASP A 292 -5.28 -14.51 -13.35
C ASP A 292 -4.85 -13.11 -12.91
N PHE A 293 -3.55 -12.91 -12.67
CA PHE A 293 -3.00 -11.64 -12.23
C PHE A 293 -2.78 -10.64 -13.36
N HIS A 294 -2.32 -11.09 -14.53
CA HIS A 294 -2.14 -10.31 -15.76
C HIS A 294 -2.14 -11.22 -16.99
N GLN A 295 -2.41 -10.67 -18.17
CA GLN A 295 -2.42 -11.39 -19.43
C GLN A 295 -1.01 -11.84 -19.81
N VAL A 296 -0.70 -13.12 -19.64
CA VAL A 296 0.59 -13.66 -20.06
C VAL A 296 0.57 -13.85 -21.59
N PRO A 297 1.51 -13.24 -22.36
CA PRO A 297 1.57 -13.46 -23.80
C PRO A 297 1.79 -14.94 -24.09
N GLU A 298 0.97 -15.54 -24.97
CA GLU A 298 1.20 -16.90 -25.43
C GLU A 298 2.59 -16.99 -26.08
N LYS A 299 3.44 -17.88 -25.58
CA LYS A 299 4.67 -18.25 -26.28
C LYS A 299 4.26 -18.96 -27.56
N THR A 300 4.29 -18.25 -28.70
CA THR A 300 4.18 -18.87 -30.02
C THR A 300 5.33 -19.86 -30.18
N PHE A 301 5.09 -21.14 -29.90
CA PHE A 301 5.95 -22.21 -30.36
C PHE A 301 5.85 -22.23 -31.89
N LYS A 302 6.82 -21.64 -32.58
CA LYS A 302 7.05 -21.94 -34.00
C LYS A 302 7.42 -23.42 -34.07
N ALA A 303 6.44 -24.28 -34.32
CA ALA A 303 6.71 -25.63 -34.78
C ALA A 303 7.44 -25.50 -36.12
N ALA A 304 8.74 -25.80 -36.11
CA ALA A 304 9.49 -25.98 -37.34
C ALA A 304 8.91 -27.21 -38.04
N ALA A 305 8.07 -26.97 -39.06
CA ALA A 305 7.69 -28.01 -39.99
C ALA A 305 8.94 -28.42 -40.78
N SER A 306 9.52 -29.56 -40.39
CA SER A 306 10.49 -30.28 -41.21
C SER A 306 9.80 -30.72 -42.50
N THR A 307 10.04 -29.99 -43.58
CA THR A 307 9.77 -30.45 -44.93
C THR A 307 10.70 -31.63 -45.21
N THR A 308 10.18 -32.84 -45.06
CA THR A 308 10.69 -34.04 -45.71
C THR A 308 10.55 -33.88 -47.22
N THR A 309 11.65 -33.56 -47.89
CA THR A 309 11.81 -33.76 -49.33
C THR A 309 12.47 -35.11 -49.58
N THR A 310 11.75 -36.00 -50.23
CA THR A 310 12.24 -37.11 -51.08
C THR A 310 11.03 -37.62 -51.87
N PRO A 311 11.19 -38.08 -53.12
CA PRO A 311 12.22 -39.03 -53.55
C PRO A 311 13.36 -38.45 -54.36
#